data_AF-A0A1H2VD83-F1
#
_entry.id   AF-A0A1H2VD83-F1
#
_cell.length_a   1.000
_cell.length_b   1.000
_cell.length_c   1.000
_cell.angle_alpha   90.00
_cell.angle_beta   90.00
_cell.angle_gamma   90.00
#
_symmetry.space_group_name_H-M   'P 1'
#
loop_
_entity.id
_entity.type
_entity.pdbx_description
1 polymer ?
#
loop_
_entity_poly.entity_id
_entity_poly.type
_entity_poly.pdbx_seq_one_letter_code
_entity_poly.pdbx_strand_id
1 'polypeptide(L)'
;MKSHLLYNRHFLMFQDDIDGEVNSAMILALYIYSWDISVYLTQFLRQAIDISLTDDNELIRLLAILDRRVSLEDLISIRDMVDYQSCWLKKFYLLRM
;
A
#
# COMPACT_ATOMS: atom_id res chain seq x y z
N MET A 1 18.15 -37.60 17.77
CA MET A 1 17.73 -36.18 17.66
C MET A 1 17.43 -35.83 16.19
N LYS A 2 16.33 -36.38 15.65
CA LYS A 2 15.76 -35.99 14.36
C LYS A 2 14.65 -34.99 14.63
N SER A 3 14.96 -33.70 14.75
CA SER A 3 13.90 -32.68 14.96
C SER A 3 14.29 -31.24 14.63
N HIS A 4 15.42 -30.98 13.96
CA HIS A 4 15.81 -29.60 13.61
C HIS A 4 15.95 -29.28 12.12
N LEU A 5 15.63 -30.23 11.22
CA LEU A 5 15.72 -30.02 9.77
C LEU A 5 14.39 -29.73 9.06
N LEU A 6 13.28 -29.57 9.80
CA LEU A 6 11.97 -29.30 9.20
C LEU A 6 11.46 -27.88 9.40
N TYR A 7 12.11 -27.05 10.23
CA TYR A 7 11.65 -25.68 10.47
C TYR A 7 12.19 -24.66 9.45
N ASN A 8 13.20 -25.03 8.65
CA ASN A 8 13.85 -24.10 7.71
C ASN A 8 13.40 -24.24 6.25
N ARG A 9 12.56 -25.23 5.89
CA ARG A 9 12.13 -25.38 4.49
C ARG A 9 10.90 -24.56 4.11
N HIS A 10 10.06 -24.19 5.07
CA HIS A 10 8.86 -23.39 4.79
C HIS A 10 9.12 -21.88 4.85
N PHE A 11 10.21 -21.46 5.50
CA PHE A 11 10.63 -20.07 5.56
C PHE A 11 11.39 -19.64 4.29
N LEU A 12 12.12 -20.57 3.66
CA LEU A 12 12.83 -20.29 2.40
C LEU A 12 11.90 -20.24 1.18
N MET A 13 10.74 -20.92 1.22
CA MET A 13 9.78 -20.89 0.11
C MET A 13 9.03 -19.55 -0.02
N PHE A 14 8.95 -18.75 1.04
CA PHE A 14 8.46 -17.37 0.97
C PHE A 14 9.55 -16.36 0.60
N GLN A 15 10.82 -16.76 0.64
CA GLN A 15 11.94 -15.90 0.28
C GLN A 15 12.16 -15.92 -1.24
N ASP A 16 11.97 -17.08 -1.87
CA ASP A 16 12.21 -17.26 -3.31
C ASP A 16 11.10 -16.64 -4.21
N ASP A 17 9.89 -16.38 -3.68
CA ASP A 17 8.86 -15.56 -4.37
C ASP A 17 9.11 -14.04 -4.20
N ILE A 18 10.08 -13.66 -3.37
CA ILE A 18 10.51 -12.28 -3.09
C ILE A 18 11.94 -12.09 -3.64
N ASP A 19 12.29 -12.80 -4.70
CA ASP A 19 13.62 -12.76 -5.27
C ASP A 19 13.84 -11.52 -6.17
N GLY A 20 14.76 -10.67 -5.71
CA GLY A 20 15.67 -9.91 -6.57
C GLY A 20 15.22 -8.50 -6.96
N GLU A 21 13.92 -8.24 -7.00
CA GLU A 21 13.36 -6.98 -7.51
C GLU A 21 12.37 -6.31 -6.53
N VAL A 22 12.45 -6.62 -5.23
CA VAL A 22 12.04 -5.65 -4.21
C VAL A 22 13.05 -4.50 -4.31
N ASN A 23 12.67 -3.61 -5.20
CA ASN A 23 13.51 -2.82 -6.07
C ASN A 23 14.42 -1.92 -5.25
N SER A 24 15.71 -1.85 -5.58
CA SER A 24 16.58 -0.78 -5.07
C SER A 24 15.93 0.59 -5.31
N ALA A 25 15.10 0.76 -6.35
CA ALA A 25 14.25 1.93 -6.54
C ALA A 25 13.11 2.07 -5.52
N MET A 26 12.55 0.98 -4.97
CA MET A 26 11.57 1.03 -3.87
C MET A 26 12.24 1.47 -2.56
N ILE A 27 13.43 0.97 -2.25
CA ILE A 27 14.20 1.44 -1.09
C ILE A 27 14.69 2.88 -1.30
N LEU A 28 15.16 3.24 -2.50
CA LEU A 28 15.55 4.60 -2.84
C LEU A 28 14.35 5.56 -2.80
N ALA A 29 13.19 5.12 -3.29
CA ALA A 29 11.93 5.84 -3.17
C ALA A 29 11.58 6.02 -1.69
N LEU A 30 11.59 4.98 -0.85
CA LEU A 30 11.36 5.11 0.59
C LEU A 30 12.34 6.07 1.28
N TYR A 31 13.61 6.11 0.85
CA TYR A 31 14.63 6.99 1.41
C TYR A 31 14.47 8.46 0.95
N ILE A 32 14.13 8.69 -0.32
CA ILE A 32 13.82 10.03 -0.87
C ILE A 32 12.47 10.54 -0.30
N TYR A 33 11.47 9.66 -0.17
CA TYR A 33 10.15 9.96 0.40
C TYR A 33 10.15 10.12 1.92
N SER A 34 11.20 9.70 2.65
CA SER A 34 11.29 9.88 4.11
C SER A 34 10.99 11.32 4.56
N TRP A 35 11.47 12.29 3.78
CA TRP A 35 11.22 13.71 4.02
C TRP A 35 9.82 14.15 3.56
N ASP A 36 9.34 13.62 2.43
CA ASP A 36 8.04 13.95 1.85
C ASP A 36 6.84 13.27 2.55
N ILE A 37 7.06 12.16 3.27
CA ILE A 37 6.00 11.48 4.05
C ILE A 37 5.36 12.46 5.03
N SER A 38 6.17 13.32 5.68
CA SER A 38 5.65 14.34 6.59
C SER A 38 4.74 15.35 5.87
N VAL A 39 5.05 15.70 4.62
CA VAL A 39 4.28 16.61 3.78
C VAL A 39 2.96 15.95 3.36
N TYR A 40 3.01 14.72 2.83
CA TYR A 40 1.81 14.00 2.40
C TYR A 40 0.89 13.63 3.57
N LEU A 41 1.44 13.28 4.74
CA LEU A 41 0.67 13.11 5.96
C LEU A 41 0.00 14.42 6.38
N THR A 42 0.73 15.52 6.36
CA THR A 42 0.16 16.84 6.69
C THR A 42 -0.94 17.24 5.71
N GLN A 43 -0.75 16.98 4.42
CA GLN A 43 -1.75 17.22 3.38
C GLN A 43 -3.01 16.37 3.62
N PHE A 44 -2.86 15.06 3.79
CA PHE A 44 -3.95 14.14 4.10
C PHE A 44 -4.75 14.58 5.35
N LEU A 45 -4.07 14.99 6.42
CA LEU A 45 -4.72 15.43 7.66
C LEU A 45 -5.49 16.75 7.51
N ARG A 46 -5.16 17.57 6.49
CA ARG A 46 -5.76 18.90 6.28
C ARG A 46 -6.83 18.93 5.20
N GLN A 47 -6.91 17.91 4.36
CA GLN A 47 -7.87 17.86 3.27
C GLN A 47 -9.06 16.96 3.61
N ALA A 48 -10.15 17.14 2.86
CA ALA A 48 -11.33 16.33 3.01
C ALA A 48 -11.10 14.90 2.49
N ILE A 49 -11.84 13.94 3.03
CA ILE A 49 -11.58 12.52 2.77
C ILE A 49 -11.94 12.11 1.34
N ASP A 50 -12.98 12.73 0.77
CA ASP A 50 -13.40 12.61 -0.62
C ASP A 50 -12.30 13.09 -1.58
N ILE A 51 -11.68 14.23 -1.28
CA ILE A 51 -10.52 14.73 -2.03
C ILE A 51 -9.36 13.73 -1.95
N SER A 52 -9.13 13.15 -0.76
CA SER A 52 -8.04 12.19 -0.55
C SER A 52 -8.21 10.87 -1.32
N LEU A 53 -9.45 10.43 -1.57
CA LEU A 53 -9.74 9.20 -2.31
C LEU A 53 -9.35 9.31 -3.79
N THR A 54 -9.39 10.52 -4.35
CA THR A 54 -9.06 10.79 -5.75
C THR A 54 -7.79 11.62 -5.93
N ASP A 55 -7.01 11.84 -4.86
CA ASP A 55 -5.77 12.62 -4.89
C ASP A 55 -4.77 12.02 -5.87
N ASP A 56 -3.99 12.82 -6.59
CA ASP A 56 -3.00 12.32 -7.56
C ASP A 56 -1.90 11.48 -6.89
N ASN A 57 -1.60 11.73 -5.61
CA ASN A 57 -0.60 11.02 -4.85
C ASN A 57 -1.11 9.66 -4.33
N GLU A 58 -0.45 8.58 -4.74
CA GLU A 58 -0.81 7.21 -4.35
C GLU A 58 -0.73 6.95 -2.84
N LEU A 59 0.17 7.60 -2.11
CA LEU A 59 0.27 7.46 -0.65
C LEU A 59 -0.93 8.10 0.04
N ILE A 60 -1.38 9.26 -0.44
CA ILE A 60 -2.57 9.91 0.10
C ILE A 60 -3.81 9.07 -0.17
N ARG A 61 -3.94 8.51 -1.38
CA ARG A 61 -5.03 7.57 -1.70
C ARG A 61 -4.98 6.32 -0.82
N LEU A 62 -3.80 5.75 -0.56
CA LEU A 62 -3.64 4.64 0.37
C LEU A 62 -4.16 4.99 1.77
N LEU A 63 -3.76 6.15 2.31
CA LEU A 63 -4.20 6.60 3.62
C LEU A 63 -5.72 6.78 3.67
N ALA A 64 -6.32 7.30 2.59
CA ALA A 64 -7.77 7.46 2.48
C ALA A 64 -8.49 6.11 2.47
N ILE A 65 -8.06 5.14 1.65
CA ILE A 65 -8.65 3.79 1.58
C ILE A 65 -8.65 3.11 2.96
N LEU A 66 -7.58 3.30 3.74
CA LEU A 66 -7.45 2.70 5.06
C LEU A 66 -8.13 3.51 6.18
N ASP A 67 -8.62 4.72 5.89
CA ASP A 67 -9.27 5.58 6.87
C ASP A 67 -10.66 5.04 7.25
N ARG A 68 -10.97 5.06 8.54
CA ARG A 68 -12.27 4.63 9.07
C ARG A 68 -13.46 5.51 8.64
N ARG A 69 -13.20 6.75 8.19
CA ARG A 69 -14.20 7.71 7.72
C ARG A 69 -14.74 7.36 6.34
N VAL A 70 -13.99 6.56 5.57
CA VAL A 70 -14.39 6.06 4.26
C VAL A 70 -15.31 4.86 4.44
N SER A 71 -16.53 4.98 3.92
CA SER A 71 -17.52 3.92 3.93
C SER A 71 -17.32 2.96 2.75
N LEU A 72 -18.01 1.82 2.79
CA LEU A 72 -18.03 0.90 1.64
C LEU A 72 -18.66 1.54 0.40
N GLU A 73 -19.66 2.42 0.58
CA GLU A 73 -20.31 3.14 -0.52
C GLU A 73 -19.34 4.10 -1.21
N ASP A 74 -18.52 4.82 -0.43
CA ASP A 74 -17.47 5.70 -0.96
C ASP A 74 -16.45 4.90 -1.80
N LEU A 75 -16.03 3.72 -1.32
CA LEU A 75 -15.12 2.85 -2.07
C LEU A 75 -15.77 2.37 -3.38
N ILE A 76 -17.01 1.89 -3.32
CA ILE A 76 -17.75 1.47 -4.52
C ILE A 76 -17.81 2.60 -5.55
N SER A 77 -17.99 3.85 -5.10
CA SER A 77 -18.10 5.01 -5.99
C SER A 77 -16.83 5.28 -6.81
N ILE A 78 -15.66 4.89 -6.29
CA ILE A 78 -14.37 5.07 -6.97
C ILE A 78 -13.87 3.81 -7.68
N ARG A 79 -14.64 2.72 -7.69
CA ARG A 79 -14.24 1.42 -8.24
C ARG A 79 -13.67 1.51 -9.66
N ASP A 80 -14.28 2.31 -10.53
CA ASP A 80 -13.84 2.43 -11.93
C ASP A 80 -12.48 3.12 -12.04
N MET A 81 -12.12 3.97 -11.08
CA MET A 81 -10.79 4.60 -11.02
C MET A 81 -9.72 3.65 -10.51
N VAL A 82 -10.08 2.62 -9.72
CA VAL A 82 -9.14 1.64 -9.15
C VAL A 82 -8.43 0.87 -10.24
N ASP A 83 -9.10 0.55 -11.35
CA ASP A 83 -8.51 -0.18 -12.47
C ASP A 83 -7.33 0.55 -13.13
N TYR A 84 -7.22 1.87 -12.94
CA TYR A 84 -6.10 2.68 -13.45
C TYR A 84 -4.98 2.89 -12.42
N GLN A 85 -5.16 2.43 -11.18
CA GLN A 85 -4.16 2.54 -10.13
C GLN A 85 -3.03 1.50 -10.30
N SER A 86 -1.89 1.76 -9.66
CA SER A 86 -0.81 0.79 -9.57
C SER A 86 -1.26 -0.54 -8.91
N CYS A 87 -0.67 -1.65 -9.35
CA CYS A 87 -1.02 -2.99 -8.87
C CYS A 87 -0.92 -3.16 -7.36
N TRP A 88 -0.05 -2.40 -6.67
CA TRP A 88 0.08 -2.49 -5.22
C TRP A 88 -1.07 -1.79 -4.50
N LEU A 89 -1.49 -0.61 -4.96
CA LEU A 89 -2.57 0.16 -4.34
C LEU A 89 -3.93 -0.54 -4.51
N LYS A 90 -4.15 -1.16 -5.67
CA LYS A 90 -5.33 -2.01 -5.94
C LYS A 90 -5.53 -3.09 -4.88
N LYS A 91 -4.44 -3.71 -4.37
CA LYS A 91 -4.54 -4.74 -3.34
C LYS A 91 -5.16 -4.21 -2.05
N PHE A 92 -4.78 -3.00 -1.63
CA PHE A 92 -5.35 -2.38 -0.42
C PHE A 92 -6.81 -1.99 -0.59
N TYR A 93 -7.17 -1.49 -1.77
CA TYR A 93 -8.58 -1.26 -2.11
C TYR A 93 -9.41 -2.55 -2.00
N LEU A 94 -8.94 -3.65 -2.62
CA LEU A 94 -9.61 -4.95 -2.59
C LEU A 94 -9.66 -5.57 -1.18
N LEU A 95 -8.69 -5.28 -0.32
CA LEU A 95 -8.69 -5.74 1.08
C LEU A 95 -9.72 -5.00 1.94
N ARG A 96 -10.08 -3.77 1.57
CA ARG A 96 -10.99 -2.92 2.33
C ARG A 96 -12.46 -3.12 1.93
N MET A 97 -12.70 -3.46 0.67
CA MET A 97 -13.99 -3.87 0.12
C MET A 97 -14.46 -5.19 0.73
#